data_AF-A0A3M6K9B3-F1
#
_entry.id   AF-A0A3M6K9B3-F1
#
_cell.length_a   1.000
_cell.length_b   1.000
_cell.length_c   1.000
_cell.angle_alpha   90.00
_cell.angle_beta   90.00
_cell.angle_gamma   90.00
#
_symmetry.space_group_name_H-M   'P 1'
#
loop_
_entity.id
_entity.type
_entity.pdbx_description
1 polymer ?
#
loop_
_entity_poly.entity_id
_entity_poly.type
_entity_poly.pdbx_seq_one_letter_code
_entity_poly.pdbx_strand_id
1 'polypeptide(L)' 'MKKIQCEVCNIELDDSDWESHIDTNEHKEKTLTQIMEDRIGKEISPDIRDETTEILEELELEHKDGSDGIKSE' A
#
# COMPACT_ATOMS: atom_id res chain seq x y z
N MET A 1 4.94 36.29 -13.35
CA MET A 1 4.38 34.96 -13.67
C MET A 1 4.01 34.31 -12.35
N LYS A 2 2.83 33.71 -12.24
CA LYS A 2 2.39 33.03 -11.03
C LYS A 2 2.83 31.57 -11.14
N LYS A 3 3.43 31.05 -10.07
CA LYS A 3 3.83 29.65 -9.98
C LYS A 3 2.90 28.90 -9.04
N ILE A 4 2.57 27.67 -9.41
CA ILE A 4 1.71 26.76 -8.68
C ILE A 4 2.53 25.54 -8.29
N GLN A 5 2.37 25.09 -7.06
CA GLN A 5 2.97 23.86 -6.57
C GLN A 5 1.98 22.71 -6.73
N CYS A 6 2.39 21.64 -7.39
CA CYS A 6 1.64 20.39 -7.44
C CYS A 6 2.02 19.51 -6.25
N GLU A 7 1.07 19.18 -5.37
CA GLU A 7 1.30 18.32 -4.20
C GLU A 7 1.43 16.83 -4.59
N VAL A 8 0.80 16.41 -5.69
CA VAL A 8 0.85 15.02 -6.18
C VAL A 8 2.22 14.68 -6.77
N CYS A 9 2.76 15.58 -7.59
CA CYS A 9 4.05 15.40 -8.25
C CYS A 9 5.21 16.07 -7.51
N ASN A 10 4.92 16.87 -6.48
CA ASN A 10 5.87 17.64 -5.67
C ASN A 10 6.82 18.52 -6.50
N ILE A 11 6.28 19.19 -7.51
CA ILE A 11 7.00 20.11 -8.40
C ILE A 11 6.34 21.48 -8.43
N GLU A 12 7.13 22.51 -8.71
CA GLU A 12 6.68 23.87 -8.96
C GLU A 12 6.63 24.12 -10.48
N LEU A 13 5.48 24.57 -10.97
CA LEU A 13 5.24 24.85 -12.39
C LEU A 13 4.54 26.20 -12.56
N ASP A 14 4.60 26.77 -13.75
CA ASP A 14 3.88 27.99 -14.09
C ASP A 14 2.38 27.72 -14.25
N ASP A 15 1.55 28.72 -13.93
CA ASP A 15 0.09 28.68 -14.07
C ASP A 15 -0.37 28.28 -15.47
N SER A 16 0.38 28.66 -16.51
CA SER A 16 0.11 28.29 -17.91
C SER A 16 0.32 26.81 -18.21
N ASP A 17 1.22 26.14 -17.48
CA ASP A 17 1.54 24.73 -17.68
C ASP A 17 0.75 23.82 -16.73
N TRP A 18 -0.08 24.40 -15.84
CA TRP A 18 -0.89 23.65 -14.90
C TRP A 18 -1.89 22.73 -15.60
N GLU A 19 -2.65 23.24 -16.58
CA GLU A 19 -3.67 22.46 -17.27
C GLU A 19 -3.08 21.29 -18.08
N SER A 20 -1.93 21.51 -18.71
CA SER A 20 -1.25 20.45 -19.46
C SER A 20 -0.62 19.41 -18.53
N HIS A 21 -0.10 19.85 -17.38
CA HIS A 21 0.47 18.96 -16.36
C HIS A 21 -0.57 17.98 -15.80
N ILE A 22 -1.76 18.46 -15.40
CA ILE A 22 -2.80 17.61 -14.80
C ILE A 22 -3.42 16.62 -15.79
N ASP A 23 -3.33 16.90 -17.10
CA ASP A 23 -3.86 16.00 -18.12
C ASP A 23 -2.90 14.85 -18.48
N THR A 24 -1.63 14.93 -18.05
CA THR A 24 -0.66 13.86 -18.28
C THR A 24 -1.05 12.55 -17.59
N ASN A 25 -0.74 11.42 -18.24
CA ASN A 25 -0.97 10.10 -17.63
C ASN A 25 -0.21 9.95 -16.31
N GLU A 26 1.01 10.50 -16.20
CA GLU A 26 1.79 10.42 -14.97
C GLU A 26 1.06 11.07 -13.78
N HIS A 27 0.51 12.28 -13.96
CA HIS A 27 -0.24 12.96 -12.91
C HIS A 27 -1.50 12.17 -12.52
N LYS A 28 -2.23 11.66 -13.52
CA LYS A 28 -3.44 10.86 -13.31
C LYS A 28 -3.15 9.57 -12.54
N GLU A 29 -2.11 8.84 -12.92
CA GLU A 29 -1.70 7.60 -12.25
C GLU A 29 -1.29 7.85 -10.79
N LYS A 30 -0.44 8.86 -10.53
CA LYS A 30 -0.05 9.21 -9.15
C LYS A 30 -1.26 9.64 -8.32
N THR A 31 -2.18 10.41 -8.89
CA THR A 31 -3.41 10.82 -8.21
C THR A 31 -4.27 9.62 -7.85
N LEU A 32 -4.45 8.66 -8.77
CA LEU A 32 -5.20 7.44 -8.52
C LEU A 32 -4.54 6.58 -7.43
N THR A 33 -3.22 6.41 -7.48
CA THR A 33 -2.47 5.68 -6.44
C THR A 33 -2.68 6.31 -5.08
N GLN A 34 -2.52 7.63 -4.96
CA GLN A 34 -2.74 8.33 -3.68
C GLN A 34 -4.18 8.13 -3.19
N ILE A 35 -5.20 8.22 -4.06
CA ILE A 35 -6.61 7.99 -3.69
C ILE A 35 -6.82 6.56 -3.17
N MET A 36 -6.19 5.57 -3.82
CA MET A 36 -6.29 4.17 -3.39
C MET A 36 -5.62 3.94 -2.04
N GLU A 37 -4.41 4.48 -1.84
CA GLU A 37 -3.69 4.41 -0.56
C GLU A 37 -4.47 5.09 0.56
N ASP A 38 -5.06 6.26 0.30
CA ASP A 38 -5.84 7.01 1.29
C ASP A 38 -7.13 6.29 1.71
N ARG A 39 -7.70 5.45 0.83
CA ARG A 39 -8.86 4.61 1.14
C ARG A 39 -8.47 3.31 1.83
N ILE A 40 -7.49 2.59 1.29
CA ILE A 40 -7.05 1.31 1.83
C ILE A 40 -6.41 1.49 3.21
N GLY A 41 -5.62 2.54 3.41
CA GLY A 41 -4.96 2.84 4.69
C GLY A 41 -5.91 3.26 5.82
N LYS A 42 -7.16 3.61 5.52
CA LYS A 42 -8.16 4.00 6.53
C LYS A 42 -9.16 2.88 6.87
N GLU A 43 -9.32 1.89 6.01
CA GLU A 43 -10.30 0.80 6.20
C GLU A 43 -9.73 -0.45 6.86
N ILE A 44 -8.40 -0.61 6.95
CA ILE A 44 -7.77 -1.67 7.75
C ILE A 44 -7.79 -1.21 9.21
N SER A 45 -8.93 -1.35 9.87
CA SER A 45 -8.99 -1.24 11.33
C SER A 45 -8.03 -2.28 11.93
N PRO A 46 -7.18 -1.91 12.90
CA PRO A 46 -6.24 -2.83 13.55
C PRO A 46 -6.92 -3.99 14.29
N ASP A 47 -8.24 -3.92 14.51
CA ASP A 47 -9.05 -4.93 15.18
C ASP A 47 -9.61 -6.03 14.26
N ILE A 48 -9.46 -5.94 12.93
CA ILE A 48 -9.79 -7.05 12.03
C ILE A 48 -8.57 -7.97 11.97
N ARG A 49 -8.38 -8.78 13.02
CA ARG A 49 -7.48 -9.93 12.94
C ARG A 49 -8.00 -10.81 11.81
N ASP A 50 -7.25 -10.85 10.72
CA ASP A 50 -7.65 -11.55 9.51
C ASP A 50 -7.74 -13.05 9.81
N GLU A 51 -8.81 -13.72 9.37
CA GLU A 51 -8.99 -15.18 9.54
C GLU A 51 -7.75 -15.93 9.00
N THR A 52 -7.12 -15.40 7.96
CA THR A 52 -5.84 -15.88 7.41
C THR A 52 -4.70 -15.84 8.42
N THR A 53 -4.64 -14.83 9.29
CA THR A 53 -3.62 -14.74 10.35
C THR A 53 -3.84 -15.80 11.42
N GLU A 54 -5.09 -16.06 11.80
CA GLU A 54 -5.42 -17.13 12.75
C GLU A 54 -5.05 -18.51 12.18
N ILE A 55 -5.37 -18.76 10.90
CA ILE A 55 -5.01 -20.02 10.22
C ILE A 55 -3.49 -20.19 10.11
N LEU A 56 -2.74 -19.12 9.84
CA LEU A 56 -1.28 -19.17 9.75
C LEU A 56 -0.63 -19.51 11.11
N GLU A 57 -1.14 -18.93 12.21
CA GLU A 57 -0.67 -19.24 13.56
C GLU A 57 -0.96 -20.69 13.96
N GLU A 58 -2.13 -21.23 13.60
CA GLU A 58 -2.48 -22.63 13.81
C GLU A 58 -1.54 -23.58 13.06
N LEU A 59 -1.25 -23.30 11.78
CA LEU A 59 -0.33 -24.10 10.96
C LEU A 59 1.12 -24.08 11.49
N GLU A 60 1.60 -22.94 12.00
CA GLU A 60 2.93 -22.86 12.61
C GLU A 60 3.04 -23.69 13.90
N LEU A 61 1.97 -23.79 14.68
CA LEU A 61 1.92 -24.61 15.88
C LEU A 61 1.86 -26.11 15.55
N GLU A 62 1.10 -26.52 14.55
CA GLU A 62 1.01 -27.92 14.10
C GLU A 62 2.33 -28.47 13.56
N HIS A 63 3.12 -27.64 12.87
CA HIS A 63 4.42 -28.05 12.33
C HIS A 63 5.56 -28.05 13.36
N LYS A 64 5.36 -27.48 14.55
CA LYS A 64 6.39 -27.41 15.61
C LYS A 64 6.44 -28.67 16.48
N ASP A 65 5.38 -29.48 16.50
CA ASP A 65 5.32 -30.74 17.27
C ASP A 65 5.81 -31.97 16.46
N GLY A 66 6.12 -31.79 15.17
CA GLY A 66 6.50 -32.88 14.27
C GLY A 66 8.01 -33.10 14.06
N SER A 67 8.90 -32.29 14.64
CA SER A 67 10.35 -32.37 14.36
C SER A 67 11.22 -32.99 15.45
N ASP A 68 10.64 -33.56 16.51
CA ASP A 68 11.41 -34.28 17.53
C ASP A 68 11.13 -35.79 17.46
N GLY A 69 11.79 -36.48 16.51
CA GLY A 69 11.75 -37.94 16.52
C GLY A 69 12.04 -38.70 15.24
N ILE A 70 13.15 -38.42 14.53
CA ILE A 70 13.79 -39.47 13.73
C ILE A 70 15.27 -39.52 14.10
N LYS A 71 15.55 -40.13 15.25
CA LYS A 71 16.78 -40.92 15.43
C LYS A 71 16.42 -42.33 14.99
N SER A 72 16.99 -42.80 13.88
CA SER A 72 17.04 -44.23 13.57
C SER A 72 18.40 -44.51 12.95
N GLU A 73 19.19 -45.21 13.76
CA GLU A 73 20.35 -46.10 13.55
C GLU A 73 21.28 -45.92 12.35
#